data_AF-A0A117NKM2-F1
#
_entry.id   AF-A0A117NKM2-F1
#
_cell.length_a   1.000
_cell.length_b   1.000
_cell.length_c   1.000
_cell.angle_alpha   90.00
_cell.angle_beta   90.00
_cell.angle_gamma   90.00
#
_symmetry.space_group_name_H-M   'P 1'
#
loop_
_entity.id
_entity.type
_entity.pdbx_description
1 polymer ?
#
loop_
_entity_poly.entity_id
_entity_poly.type
_entity_poly.pdbx_seq_one_letter_code
_entity_poly.pdbx_strand_id
1 'polypeptide(L)'
;MINHKSHKVTYIGSTTQLLDFTTMVDTAEYTAAVAMDPNPTPNFLRIAGDTISIDDIAQAQSNVESVKYHPSWMGTIGSAQLMIRIMRLFGGENDVFPAWQGMQYMEKHVLWNCEASTP
;
A
#
# COMPACT_ATOMS: atom_id res chain seq x y z
N MET A 1 2.30 7.86 -4.71
CA MET A 1 3.40 6.87 -4.68
C MET A 1 4.44 7.21 -5.74
N ILE A 2 4.15 7.17 -7.04
CA ILE A 2 5.14 7.54 -8.08
C ILE A 2 4.91 8.99 -8.53
N ASN A 3 5.97 9.79 -8.58
CA ASN A 3 5.97 11.16 -9.09
C ASN A 3 6.81 11.22 -10.37
N HIS A 4 6.15 11.20 -11.52
CA HIS A 4 6.80 11.21 -12.83
C HIS A 4 7.53 12.52 -13.16
N LYS A 5 7.21 13.65 -12.50
CA LYS A 5 7.92 14.91 -12.75
C LYS A 5 9.30 14.95 -12.10
N SER A 6 9.46 14.27 -10.97
CA SER A 6 10.72 14.23 -10.21
C SER A 6 11.38 12.85 -10.22
N HIS A 7 10.77 11.89 -10.90
CA HIS A 7 11.15 10.47 -10.92
C HIS A 7 11.36 9.89 -9.52
N LYS A 8 10.41 10.19 -8.61
CA LYS A 8 10.49 9.75 -7.20
C LYS A 8 9.39 8.77 -6.85
N VAL A 9 9.75 7.70 -6.15
CA VAL A 9 8.80 6.75 -5.56
C VAL A 9 8.71 7.03 -4.06
N THR A 10 7.66 7.71 -3.66
CA THR A 10 7.41 8.12 -2.28
C THR A 10 6.96 6.96 -1.42
N TYR A 11 7.58 6.79 -0.25
CA TYR A 11 7.24 5.75 0.73
C TYR A 11 7.29 6.26 2.17
N ILE A 12 6.62 5.54 3.07
CA ILE A 12 6.63 5.78 4.53
C ILE A 12 7.18 4.51 5.19
N GLY A 13 8.05 4.67 6.19
CA GLY A 13 8.69 3.52 6.85
C GLY A 13 9.97 3.08 6.13
N SER A 14 10.03 1.82 5.67
CA SER A 14 11.21 1.20 5.05
C SER A 14 11.04 1.01 3.53
N THR A 15 12.13 1.10 2.76
CA THR A 15 12.09 0.74 1.31
C THR A 15 11.94 -0.75 1.09
N THR A 16 12.43 -1.56 2.03
CA THR A 16 12.38 -3.03 2.01
C THR A 16 11.03 -3.58 2.48
N GLN A 17 10.08 -2.72 2.82
CA GLN A 17 8.74 -3.14 3.19
C GLN A 17 8.09 -3.77 1.96
N LEU A 18 7.79 -5.06 2.03
CA LEU A 18 7.08 -5.78 0.97
C LEU A 18 5.62 -5.32 0.92
N LEU A 19 5.10 -5.16 -0.28
CA LEU A 19 3.73 -4.78 -0.56
C LEU A 19 3.13 -5.78 -1.55
N ASP A 20 1.93 -6.26 -1.23
CA ASP A 20 1.20 -7.15 -2.11
C ASP A 20 0.41 -6.32 -3.13
N PHE A 21 0.71 -6.55 -4.42
CA PHE A 21 -0.02 -5.99 -5.54
C PHE A 21 -0.79 -7.08 -6.26
N THR A 22 -1.96 -6.72 -6.74
CA THR A 22 -2.76 -7.56 -7.61
C THR A 22 -3.52 -6.67 -8.56
N THR A 23 -3.77 -7.15 -9.78
CA THR A 23 -4.62 -6.41 -10.70
C THR A 23 -6.09 -6.60 -10.31
N MET A 24 -6.93 -5.63 -10.68
CA MET A 24 -8.37 -5.76 -10.46
C MET A 24 -8.95 -6.96 -11.21
N VAL A 25 -8.39 -7.29 -12.37
CA VAL A 25 -8.83 -8.41 -13.20
C VAL A 25 -8.50 -9.73 -12.53
N ASP A 26 -7.26 -9.92 -12.07
CA ASP A 26 -6.83 -11.15 -11.39
C ASP A 26 -7.61 -11.36 -10.08
N THR A 27 -7.88 -10.26 -9.36
CA THR A 27 -8.72 -10.29 -8.15
C THR A 27 -10.14 -10.76 -8.45
N ALA A 28 -10.74 -10.24 -9.52
CA ALA A 28 -12.09 -10.61 -9.93
C ALA A 28 -12.16 -12.07 -10.40
N GLU A 29 -11.19 -12.50 -11.21
CA GLU A 29 -11.10 -13.87 -11.71
C GLU A 29 -10.92 -14.87 -10.55
N TYR A 30 -9.99 -14.60 -9.64
CA TYR A 30 -9.75 -15.48 -8.51
C TYR A 30 -10.96 -15.53 -7.56
N THR A 31 -11.63 -14.39 -7.32
CA THR A 31 -12.86 -14.35 -6.53
C THR A 31 -13.97 -15.18 -7.19
N ALA A 32 -14.13 -15.09 -8.51
CA ALA A 32 -15.11 -15.88 -9.26
C ALA A 32 -14.80 -17.38 -9.20
N ALA A 33 -13.53 -17.76 -9.35
CA ALA A 33 -13.09 -19.15 -9.25
C ALA A 33 -13.41 -19.74 -7.87
N VAL A 34 -13.10 -19.00 -6.80
CA VAL A 34 -13.39 -19.42 -5.42
C VAL A 34 -14.90 -19.50 -5.14
N ALA A 35 -15.70 -18.61 -5.72
CA ALA A 35 -17.16 -18.63 -5.59
C ALA A 35 -17.82 -19.80 -6.33
N MET A 36 -17.19 -20.31 -7.39
CA MET A 36 -17.68 -21.45 -8.16
C MET A 36 -17.16 -22.80 -7.64
N ASP A 37 -16.18 -22.80 -6.74
CA ASP A 37 -15.61 -24.03 -6.20
C ASP A 37 -16.64 -24.76 -5.30
N PRO A 38 -16.98 -26.03 -5.59
CA PRO A 38 -17.88 -26.81 -4.75
C PRO A 38 -17.28 -27.18 -3.37
N ASN A 39 -15.97 -26.96 -3.17
CA ASN A 39 -15.31 -27.18 -1.89
C ASN A 39 -15.63 -26.07 -0.87
N PRO A 40 -15.56 -26.37 0.44
CA PRO A 40 -15.77 -25.35 1.47
C PRO A 40 -14.81 -24.17 1.32
N THR A 41 -15.39 -22.98 1.14
CA THR A 41 -14.64 -21.73 0.99
C THR A 41 -14.02 -21.27 2.32
N PRO A 42 -12.76 -20.80 2.33
CA PRO A 42 -12.16 -20.23 3.54
C PRO A 42 -12.82 -18.90 3.94
N ASN A 43 -12.86 -18.61 5.25
CA ASN A 43 -13.39 -17.34 5.77
C ASN A 43 -12.56 -16.11 5.36
N PHE A 44 -11.27 -16.31 5.07
CA PHE A 44 -10.35 -15.25 4.66
C PHE A 44 -9.67 -15.64 3.35
N LEU A 45 -9.83 -14.79 2.33
CA LEU A 45 -9.16 -14.93 1.05
C LEU A 45 -8.01 -13.94 0.98
N ARG A 46 -6.79 -14.44 0.77
CA ARG A 46 -5.60 -13.62 0.55
C ARG A 46 -5.26 -13.67 -0.93
N ILE A 47 -5.17 -12.50 -1.56
CA ILE A 47 -4.90 -12.36 -2.99
C ILE A 47 -3.70 -11.44 -3.14
N ALA A 48 -2.59 -12.01 -3.60
CA ALA A 48 -1.37 -11.30 -3.95
C ALA A 48 -0.90 -11.86 -5.29
N GLY A 49 -0.89 -11.02 -6.33
CA GLY A 49 -0.38 -11.39 -7.64
C GLY A 49 1.14 -11.21 -7.71
N ASP A 50 1.65 -10.19 -7.04
CA ASP A 50 3.07 -9.91 -6.89
C ASP A 50 3.34 -9.32 -5.50
N THR A 51 4.53 -9.56 -4.95
CA THR A 51 4.95 -9.06 -3.64
C THR A 51 6.29 -8.36 -3.81
N ILE A 52 6.26 -7.02 -3.84
CA ILE A 52 7.43 -6.22 -4.23
C ILE A 52 7.71 -5.11 -3.23
N SER A 53 8.98 -4.72 -3.16
CA SER A 53 9.45 -3.60 -2.33
C SER A 53 9.38 -2.27 -3.08
N ILE A 54 9.61 -1.16 -2.38
CA ILE A 54 9.69 0.17 -3.00
C ILE A 54 10.89 0.26 -3.96
N ASP A 55 11.98 -0.44 -3.64
CA ASP A 55 13.16 -0.50 -4.49
C ASP A 55 12.86 -1.23 -5.80
N ASP A 56 12.10 -2.31 -5.73
CA ASP A 56 11.64 -3.06 -6.92
C ASP A 56 10.70 -2.21 -7.78
N ILE A 57 9.80 -1.43 -7.17
CA ILE A 57 8.91 -0.48 -7.89
C ILE A 57 9.74 0.58 -8.62
N ALA A 58 10.75 1.16 -7.96
CA ALA A 58 11.62 2.15 -8.57
C ALA A 58 12.41 1.55 -9.73
N GLN A 59 12.90 0.33 -9.58
CA GLN A 59 13.62 -0.39 -10.65
C GLN A 59 12.71 -0.72 -11.83
N ALA A 60 11.52 -1.26 -11.58
CA ALA A 60 10.53 -1.59 -12.60
C ALA A 60 10.13 -0.36 -13.41
N GLN A 61 9.83 0.75 -12.74
CA GLN A 61 9.48 2.00 -13.41
C GLN A 61 10.66 2.56 -14.22
N SER A 62 11.89 2.42 -13.70
CA SER A 62 13.08 2.86 -14.42
C SER A 62 13.29 2.10 -15.72
N ASN A 63 12.99 0.80 -15.72
CA ASN A 63 13.11 -0.05 -16.90
C ASN A 63 12.05 0.30 -17.95
N VAL A 64 10.82 0.58 -17.51
CA VAL A 64 9.70 0.94 -18.40
C VAL A 64 9.91 2.31 -19.05
N GLU A 65 10.32 3.32 -18.26
CA GLU A 65 10.48 4.68 -18.76
C GLU A 65 11.87 4.98 -19.31
N SER A 66 12.84 4.06 -19.17
CA SER A 66 14.25 4.28 -19.51
C SER A 66 14.90 5.48 -18.79
N VAL A 67 14.35 5.88 -17.64
CA VAL A 67 14.83 6.99 -16.80
C VAL A 67 14.97 6.50 -15.36
N LYS A 68 16.01 6.91 -14.63
CA LYS A 68 16.21 6.46 -13.24
C LYS A 68 15.18 7.06 -12.29
N TYR A 69 14.41 6.19 -11.65
CA TYR A 69 13.56 6.49 -10.51
C TYR A 69 14.27 6.20 -9.19
N HIS A 70 13.98 7.02 -8.17
CA HIS A 70 14.58 6.88 -6.85
C HIS A 70 13.52 6.84 -5.74
N PRO A 71 13.67 5.98 -4.72
CA PRO A 71 12.87 6.04 -3.51
C PRO A 71 13.01 7.41 -2.83
N SER A 72 11.89 7.92 -2.31
CA SER A 72 11.83 9.20 -1.59
C SER A 72 11.12 8.99 -0.27
N TRP A 73 11.87 9.06 0.81
CA TRP A 73 11.33 8.88 2.15
C TRP A 73 10.43 10.06 2.55
N MET A 74 9.22 9.75 3.01
CA MET A 74 8.22 10.75 3.44
C MET A 74 8.03 10.80 4.96
N GLY A 75 8.73 9.95 5.71
CA GLY A 75 8.70 9.93 7.17
C GLY A 75 8.56 8.54 7.77
N THR A 76 8.60 8.49 9.10
CA THR A 76 8.31 7.27 9.87
C THR A 76 6.80 7.08 10.05
N ILE A 77 6.38 5.87 10.37
CA ILE A 77 4.99 5.57 10.75
C ILE A 77 4.54 6.44 11.94
N GLY A 78 5.41 6.66 12.93
CA GLY A 78 5.13 7.53 14.08
C GLY A 78 4.89 8.99 13.70
N SER A 79 5.61 9.51 12.69
CA SER A 79 5.37 10.86 12.18
C SER A 79 4.02 10.98 11.46
N ALA A 80 3.60 9.93 10.75
CA ALA A 80 2.27 9.85 10.14
C ALA A 80 1.15 9.84 11.21
N GLN A 81 1.31 9.04 12.28
CA GLN A 81 0.38 9.02 13.41
C GLN A 81 0.20 10.40 14.06
N LEU A 82 1.29 11.12 14.27
CA LEU A 82 1.25 12.47 14.84
C LEU A 82 0.50 13.44 13.92
N MET A 83 0.81 13.41 12.62
CA MET A 83 0.12 14.23 11.61
C MET A 83 -1.37 13.91 11.54
N ILE A 84 -1.76 12.64 11.60
CA ILE A 84 -3.16 12.21 11.65
C ILE A 84 -3.87 12.81 12.86
N ARG A 85 -3.25 12.76 14.05
CA ARG A 85 -3.83 13.35 15.28
C ARG A 85 -4.01 14.84 15.13
N ILE A 86 -3.03 15.54 14.56
CA ILE A 86 -3.11 16.98 14.30
C ILE A 86 -4.23 17.29 13.30
N MET A 87 -4.30 16.59 12.17
CA MET A 87 -5.33 16.83 11.15
C MET A 87 -6.74 16.57 11.67
N ARG A 88 -6.93 15.57 12.55
CA ARG A 88 -8.21 15.34 13.22
C ARG A 88 -8.68 16.55 14.05
N LEU A 89 -7.76 17.31 14.65
CA LEU A 89 -8.11 18.51 15.42
C LEU A 89 -8.67 19.63 14.53
N PHE A 90 -8.38 19.61 13.22
CA PHE A 90 -8.89 20.59 12.25
C PHE A 90 -10.23 20.17 11.60
N GLY A 91 -10.83 19.05 12.01
CA GLY A 91 -12.16 18.62 11.57
C GLY A 91 -12.16 17.68 10.36
N GLY A 92 -13.26 17.69 9.58
CA GLY A 92 -13.49 16.79 8.44
C GLY A 92 -14.34 15.55 8.76
N GLU A 93 -14.93 15.47 9.95
CA GLU A 93 -15.79 14.34 10.36
C GLU A 93 -17.09 14.23 9.55
N ASN A 94 -17.52 15.33 8.92
CA ASN A 94 -18.70 15.37 8.06
C ASN A 94 -18.35 15.12 6.58
N ASP A 95 -17.07 14.98 6.24
CA ASP A 95 -16.65 14.68 4.87
C ASP A 95 -16.77 13.17 4.62
N VAL A 96 -17.15 12.80 3.40
CA VAL A 96 -17.25 11.40 2.98
C VAL A 96 -15.90 10.69 3.10
N PHE A 97 -14.78 11.41 2.93
CA PHE A 97 -13.44 10.86 3.07
C PHE A 97 -12.41 11.95 3.45
N PRO A 98 -12.30 12.32 4.74
CA PRO A 98 -11.32 13.31 5.17
C PRO A 98 -9.88 12.80 4.96
N ALA A 99 -8.96 13.71 4.64
CA ALA A 99 -7.58 13.38 4.30
C ALA A 99 -6.85 12.54 5.37
N TRP A 100 -7.18 12.73 6.65
CA TRP A 100 -6.60 11.95 7.75
C TRP A 100 -7.06 10.49 7.79
N GLN A 101 -8.25 10.16 7.23
CA GLN A 101 -8.72 8.76 7.14
C GLN A 101 -7.89 7.98 6.12
N GLY A 102 -7.57 8.58 4.98
CA GLY A 102 -6.68 7.96 3.99
C GLY A 102 -5.29 7.69 4.57
N MET A 103 -4.74 8.64 5.33
CA MET A 103 -3.46 8.45 6.02
C MET A 103 -3.53 7.33 7.07
N GLN A 104 -4.62 7.21 7.82
CA GLN A 104 -4.81 6.10 8.77
C GLN A 104 -4.87 4.74 8.10
N TYR A 105 -5.48 4.66 6.92
CA TYR A 105 -5.51 3.41 6.17
C TYR A 105 -4.09 2.96 5.81
N MET A 106 -3.27 3.88 5.29
CA MET A 106 -1.87 3.59 4.98
C MET A 106 -1.06 3.21 6.21
N GLU A 107 -1.23 3.94 7.33
CA GLU A 107 -0.55 3.65 8.59
C GLU A 107 -0.87 2.24 9.11
N LYS A 108 -2.16 1.90 9.18
CA LYS A 108 -2.62 0.59 9.66
C LYS A 108 -2.10 -0.53 8.77
N HIS A 109 -2.06 -0.32 7.45
CA HIS A 109 -1.59 -1.33 6.52
C HIS A 109 -0.09 -1.65 6.73
N VAL A 110 0.74 -0.63 6.97
CA VAL A 110 2.16 -0.84 7.28
C VAL A 110 2.34 -1.54 8.64
N LEU A 111 1.57 -1.15 9.66
CA LEU A 111 1.64 -1.77 10.98
C LEU A 111 1.22 -3.25 10.95
N TRP A 112 0.13 -3.57 10.23
CA TRP A 112 -0.32 -4.95 10.07
C TRP A 112 0.72 -5.85 9.40
N ASN A 113 1.43 -5.32 8.40
CA ASN A 113 2.45 -6.10 7.71
C ASN A 113 3.69 -6.31 8.61
N CYS A 114 4.04 -5.36 9.47
CA CYS A 114 5.09 -5.55 10.49
C CYS A 114 4.72 -6.62 11.53
N GLU A 115 3.45 -6.69 11.95
CA GLU A 115 2.98 -7.70 12.91
C GLU A 115 2.82 -9.09 12.27
N ALA A 116 2.48 -9.15 10.98
CA ALA A 116 2.42 -10.40 10.23
C ALA A 116 3.80 -10.97 9.85
N SER A 117 4.87 -10.19 9.95
CA SER A 117 6.26 -10.59 9.63
C SER A 117 7.12 -10.89 10.87
N THR A 118 6.56 -10.79 12.08
CA THR A 118 7.14 -11.39 13.29
C THR A 118 6.79 -12.89 13.39
N PRO A 119 7.78 -13.77 13.64
CA PRO A 119 7.60 -15.22 13.67
C PRO A 119 6.74 -15.73 14.84
#